data_AF-A0AAP9CGF0-F1
#
_entry.id   AF-A0AAP9CGF0-F1
#
_cell.length_a   1.000
_cell.length_b   1.000
_cell.length_c   1.000
_cell.angle_alpha   90.00
_cell.angle_beta   90.00
_cell.angle_gamma   90.00
#
_symmetry.space_group_name_H-M   'P 1'
#
loop_
_entity.id
_entity.type
_entity.pdbx_description
1 polymer ?
#
loop_
_entity_poly.entity_id
_entity_poly.type
_entity_poly.pdbx_seq_one_letter_code
_entity_poly.pdbx_strand_id
1 'polypeptide(L)'
;MKRMLILMLFLLCFFVSFAQSNGDMISESGGSVGIDNFLFYESNKKTALIPALLNVTIGFGIGTFTQGDVLGGLLLMGTDALGVSLLTYGLFSRHQFNTLTEAQQKTDPGQKKGTISVSLIAIGAATMGLTRIVGIILPFTYAYNFNKRLQKDLGIELGGFKPTFDLNFNEGSTGGLLGLELAFVKKY
;
A
#
# COMPACT_ATOMS: atom_id res chain seq x y z
N MET A 1 31.39 -11.29 8.19
CA MET A 1 30.35 -10.52 8.93
C MET A 1 30.33 -9.03 8.58
N LYS A 2 31.48 -8.33 8.53
CA LYS A 2 31.55 -6.87 8.27
C LYS A 2 30.84 -6.41 6.97
N ARG A 3 30.89 -7.21 5.89
CA ARG A 3 30.22 -6.91 4.60
C ARG A 3 28.69 -7.03 4.65
N MET A 4 28.15 -7.98 5.42
CA MET A 4 26.70 -8.14 5.61
C MET A 4 26.15 -7.02 6.49
N LEU A 5 26.93 -6.55 7.46
CA LEU A 5 26.56 -5.44 8.34
C LEU A 5 26.49 -4.12 7.57
N ILE A 6 27.42 -3.88 6.64
CA ILE A 6 27.38 -2.74 5.71
C ILE A 6 26.17 -2.80 4.79
N LEU A 7 25.83 -3.99 4.27
CA LEU A 7 24.66 -4.15 3.38
C LEU A 7 23.35 -3.95 4.14
N MET A 8 23.26 -4.45 5.38
CA MET A 8 22.11 -4.24 6.25
C MET A 8 21.99 -2.77 6.69
N LEU A 9 23.12 -2.11 6.98
CA LEU A 9 23.16 -0.68 7.30
C LEU A 9 22.75 0.17 6.09
N PHE A 10 23.20 -0.19 4.89
CA PHE A 10 22.80 0.49 3.65
C PHE A 10 21.30 0.32 3.39
N LEU A 11 20.76 -0.89 3.59
CA LEU A 11 19.34 -1.18 3.48
C LEU A 11 18.52 -0.38 4.51
N LEU A 12 18.98 -0.33 5.77
CA LEU A 12 18.31 0.37 6.86
C LEU A 12 18.37 1.90 6.68
N CYS A 13 19.49 2.45 6.21
CA CYS A 13 19.59 3.86 5.83
C CYS A 13 18.71 4.22 4.64
N PHE A 14 18.52 3.32 3.67
CA PHE A 14 17.59 3.53 2.56
C PHE A 14 16.13 3.61 3.03
N PHE A 15 15.74 2.79 4.01
CA PHE A 15 14.40 2.82 4.61
C PHE A 15 14.17 4.05 5.51
N VAL A 16 15.18 4.50 6.27
CA VAL A 16 15.05 5.67 7.17
C VAL A 16 14.90 6.98 6.39
N SER A 17 15.55 7.13 5.23
CA SER A 17 15.40 8.31 4.36
C SER A 17 14.01 8.42 3.70
N PHE A 18 13.22 7.34 3.66
CA PHE A 18 11.87 7.29 3.07
C PHE A 18 10.76 7.64 4.07
N ALA A 19 11.05 7.69 5.38
CA ALA A 19 10.04 7.94 6.43
C ALA A 19 9.73 9.44 6.64
N GLN A 20 10.40 10.35 5.93
CA GLN A 20 10.22 11.78 6.10
C GLN A 20 9.05 12.29 5.23
N SER A 21 7.84 12.09 5.75
CA SER A 21 6.64 12.77 5.26
C SER A 21 6.72 14.23 5.69
N ASN A 22 7.07 15.12 4.76
CA ASN A 22 6.99 16.56 4.95
C ASN A 22 5.52 16.96 5.04
N GLY A 23 4.99 16.96 6.25
CA GLY A 23 3.81 17.74 6.58
C GLY A 23 4.23 19.20 6.68
N ASP A 24 3.68 20.03 5.81
CA ASP A 24 3.11 21.32 6.18
C ASP A 24 2.50 21.95 4.93
N MET A 25 1.17 22.01 4.88
CA MET A 25 0.48 23.01 4.07
C MET A 25 -0.44 23.78 5.01
N ILE A 26 -0.03 25.03 5.25
CA ILE A 26 -0.80 26.07 5.92
C ILE A 26 -2.06 26.30 5.10
N SER A 27 -3.23 26.26 5.73
CA SER A 27 -4.49 26.73 5.13
C SER A 27 -5.03 27.88 5.96
N GLU A 28 -4.68 29.10 5.52
CA GLU A 28 -5.52 30.28 5.72
C GLU A 28 -6.53 30.30 4.57
N SER A 29 -7.81 30.06 4.85
CA SER A 29 -8.89 30.73 4.13
C SER A 29 -10.21 30.59 4.90
N GLY A 30 -10.50 31.60 5.71
CA GLY A 30 -11.85 31.89 6.17
C GLY A 30 -12.71 32.39 5.00
N GLY A 31 -13.42 31.48 4.35
CA GLY A 31 -14.38 31.73 3.27
C GLY A 31 -15.48 30.66 3.30
N SER A 32 -16.64 30.94 2.70
CA SER A 32 -17.92 30.23 2.92
C SER A 32 -17.79 28.69 3.04
N VAL A 33 -17.94 28.18 4.26
CA VAL A 33 -17.45 26.86 4.71
C VAL A 33 -18.17 25.65 4.05
N GLY A 34 -19.22 25.86 3.27
CA GLY A 34 -20.07 24.78 2.75
C GLY A 34 -19.81 24.38 1.30
N ILE A 35 -20.02 25.31 0.35
CA ILE A 35 -20.10 24.97 -1.08
C ILE A 35 -18.72 24.95 -1.73
N ASP A 36 -17.89 25.95 -1.43
CA ASP A 36 -16.55 26.09 -2.00
C ASP A 36 -15.65 24.94 -1.57
N ASN A 37 -15.72 24.57 -0.28
CA ASN A 37 -14.99 23.45 0.29
C ASN A 37 -15.43 22.11 -0.32
N PHE A 38 -16.75 21.89 -0.47
CA PHE A 38 -17.28 20.66 -1.08
C PHE A 38 -16.88 20.51 -2.56
N LEU A 39 -16.99 21.59 -3.34
CA LEU A 39 -16.57 21.59 -4.75
C LEU A 39 -15.06 21.33 -4.87
N PHE A 40 -14.27 21.93 -3.98
CA PHE A 40 -12.84 21.68 -3.93
C PHE A 40 -12.51 20.23 -3.57
N TYR A 41 -13.24 19.62 -2.62
CA TYR A 41 -13.10 18.21 -2.29
C TYR A 41 -13.43 17.29 -3.47
N GLU A 42 -14.59 17.49 -4.13
CA GLU A 42 -15.00 16.66 -5.27
C GLU A 42 -14.01 16.76 -6.45
N SER A 43 -13.45 17.95 -6.68
CA SER A 43 -12.45 18.18 -7.72
C SER A 43 -11.09 17.54 -7.41
N ASN A 44 -10.70 17.45 -6.13
CA ASN A 44 -9.37 17.00 -5.72
C ASN A 44 -9.31 15.59 -5.11
N LYS A 45 -10.44 14.95 -4.83
CA LYS A 45 -10.46 13.59 -4.29
C LYS A 45 -9.73 12.62 -5.23
N LYS A 46 -8.99 11.69 -4.63
CA LYS A 46 -8.27 10.66 -5.38
C LYS A 46 -9.15 9.43 -5.56
N THR A 47 -9.10 8.84 -6.75
CA THR A 47 -9.71 7.56 -7.08
C THR A 47 -8.64 6.49 -7.16
N ALA A 48 -8.84 5.38 -6.46
CA ALA A 48 -7.89 4.26 -6.41
C ALA A 48 -8.01 3.27 -7.58
N LEU A 49 -9.16 3.25 -8.27
CA LEU A 49 -9.49 2.20 -9.24
C LEU A 49 -8.56 2.24 -10.46
N ILE A 50 -8.34 3.43 -11.03
CA ILE A 50 -7.44 3.60 -12.19
C ILE A 50 -5.99 3.25 -11.81
N PRO A 51 -5.41 3.82 -10.74
CA PRO A 51 -4.12 3.38 -10.20
C PRO A 51 -3.99 1.87 -9.97
N ALA A 52 -4.99 1.23 -9.36
CA ALA A 52 -4.95 -0.21 -9.10
C ALA A 52 -4.93 -1.03 -10.40
N LEU A 53 -5.74 -0.66 -11.40
CA LEU A 53 -5.71 -1.30 -12.72
C LEU A 53 -4.35 -1.15 -13.41
N LEU A 54 -3.74 0.03 -13.32
CA LEU A 54 -2.40 0.27 -13.89
C LEU A 54 -1.33 -0.61 -13.23
N ASN A 55 -1.40 -0.79 -11.90
CA ASN A 55 -0.47 -1.67 -11.19
C ASN A 55 -0.67 -3.17 -11.52
N VAL A 56 -1.90 -3.60 -11.80
CA VAL A 56 -2.17 -4.99 -12.20
C VAL A 56 -1.69 -5.27 -13.62
N THR A 57 -1.94 -4.33 -14.54
CA THR A 57 -1.68 -4.51 -15.97
C THR A 57 -0.21 -4.28 -16.34
N ILE A 58 0.37 -3.17 -15.88
CA ILE A 58 1.74 -2.78 -16.23
C ILE A 58 2.73 -3.19 -15.13
N GLY A 59 2.35 -3.00 -13.86
CA GLY A 59 3.21 -3.27 -12.71
C GLY A 59 4.16 -2.12 -12.35
N PHE A 60 5.24 -2.46 -11.64
CA PHE A 60 6.32 -1.56 -11.22
C PHE A 60 5.88 -0.31 -10.45
N GLY A 61 4.70 -0.37 -9.82
CA GLY A 61 4.16 0.76 -9.06
C GLY A 61 3.71 1.95 -9.90
N ILE A 62 3.58 1.81 -11.23
CA ILE A 62 3.21 2.91 -12.13
C ILE A 62 1.88 3.54 -11.73
N GLY A 63 0.88 2.75 -11.40
CA GLY A 63 -0.40 3.27 -10.91
C GLY A 63 -0.27 3.99 -9.57
N THR A 64 0.60 3.50 -8.69
CA THR A 64 0.90 4.16 -7.41
C THR A 64 1.62 5.51 -7.61
N PHE A 65 2.49 5.62 -8.62
CA PHE A 65 3.11 6.89 -9.00
C PHE A 65 2.12 7.90 -9.57
N THR A 66 1.17 7.46 -10.42
CA THR A 66 0.22 8.39 -11.07
C THR A 66 -0.76 9.04 -10.08
N GLN A 67 -1.03 8.41 -8.94
CA GLN A 67 -1.81 9.01 -7.86
C GLN A 67 -1.00 9.93 -6.92
N GLY A 68 0.33 9.98 -7.08
CA GLY A 68 1.24 10.80 -6.27
C GLY A 68 1.89 10.07 -5.08
N ASP A 69 1.67 8.77 -4.92
CA ASP A 69 2.31 7.96 -3.88
C ASP A 69 3.69 7.48 -4.34
N VAL A 70 4.69 8.36 -4.21
CA VAL A 70 6.06 8.07 -4.66
C VAL A 70 6.70 6.94 -3.83
N LEU A 71 6.40 6.88 -2.53
CA LEU A 71 7.00 5.89 -1.64
C LEU A 71 6.47 4.48 -1.96
N GLY A 72 5.14 4.35 -2.05
CA GLY A 72 4.50 3.09 -2.46
C GLY A 72 4.90 2.68 -3.87
N GLY A 73 5.04 3.63 -4.79
CA GLY A 73 5.51 3.39 -6.15
C GLY A 73 6.93 2.81 -6.20
N LEU A 74 7.87 3.42 -5.47
CA LEU A 74 9.26 2.96 -5.41
C LEU A 74 9.40 1.60 -4.73
N LEU A 75 8.60 1.34 -3.69
CA LEU A 75 8.55 0.03 -3.05
C LEU A 75 8.14 -1.04 -4.05
N LEU A 76 7.02 -0.82 -4.76
CA LEU A 76 6.52 -1.76 -5.78
C LEU A 76 7.55 -1.95 -6.91
N MET A 77 8.15 -0.87 -7.40
CA MET A 77 9.17 -0.91 -8.44
C MET A 77 10.39 -1.74 -8.00
N GLY A 78 10.88 -1.52 -6.78
CA GLY A 78 12.01 -2.26 -6.23
C GLY A 78 11.70 -3.75 -6.06
N THR A 79 10.52 -4.08 -5.52
CA THR A 79 10.11 -5.48 -5.35
C THR A 79 9.87 -6.18 -6.68
N ASP A 80 9.31 -5.50 -7.68
CA ASP A 80 9.14 -6.07 -9.03
C ASP A 80 10.49 -6.28 -9.72
N ALA A 81 11.43 -5.33 -9.61
CA ALA A 81 12.79 -5.48 -10.13
C ALA A 81 13.53 -6.65 -9.46
N LEU A 82 13.40 -6.82 -8.14
CA LEU A 82 13.94 -7.96 -7.42
C LEU A 82 13.28 -9.29 -7.85
N GLY A 83 11.96 -9.32 -7.99
CA GLY A 83 11.24 -10.51 -8.47
C GLY A 83 11.68 -10.93 -9.88
N VAL A 84 11.71 -9.98 -10.82
CA VAL A 84 12.14 -10.22 -12.21
C VAL A 84 13.60 -10.66 -12.28
N SER A 85 14.50 -10.03 -11.51
CA SER A 85 15.91 -10.40 -11.51
C SER A 85 16.15 -11.80 -10.95
N LEU A 86 15.50 -12.17 -9.84
CA LEU A 86 15.57 -13.52 -9.27
C LEU A 86 15.02 -14.57 -10.23
N LEU A 87 13.87 -14.28 -10.86
CA LEU A 87 13.22 -15.19 -11.79
C LEU A 87 14.08 -15.39 -13.05
N THR A 88 14.55 -14.30 -13.65
CA THR A 88 15.40 -14.32 -14.86
C THR A 88 16.72 -15.04 -14.59
N TYR A 89 17.39 -14.70 -13.47
CA TYR A 89 18.64 -15.34 -13.09
C TYR A 89 18.45 -16.84 -12.77
N GLY A 90 17.35 -17.19 -12.09
CA GLY A 90 16.97 -18.57 -11.83
C GLY A 90 16.73 -19.36 -13.10
N LEU A 91 15.97 -18.82 -14.06
CA LEU A 91 15.72 -19.43 -15.37
C LEU A 91 17.00 -19.61 -16.18
N PHE A 92 17.86 -18.59 -16.22
CA PHE A 92 19.15 -18.67 -16.91
C PHE A 92 20.05 -19.75 -16.30
N SER A 93 20.17 -19.77 -14.97
CA SER A 93 20.94 -20.78 -14.24
C SER A 93 20.37 -22.19 -14.47
N ARG A 94 19.04 -22.32 -14.53
CA ARG A 94 18.35 -23.58 -14.82
C ARG A 94 18.62 -24.07 -16.24
N HIS A 95 18.55 -23.17 -17.23
CA HIS A 95 18.91 -23.52 -18.60
C HIS A 95 20.35 -24.01 -18.67
N GLN A 96 21.28 -23.33 -18.03
CA GLN A 96 22.69 -23.74 -18.02
C GLN A 96 22.91 -25.08 -17.29
N PHE A 97 22.11 -25.39 -16.27
CA PHE A 97 22.14 -26.71 -15.62
C PHE A 97 21.61 -27.82 -16.54
N ASN A 98 20.55 -27.56 -17.30
CA ASN A 98 19.97 -28.52 -18.23
C ASN A 98 20.88 -28.84 -19.42
N THR A 99 21.82 -27.95 -19.77
CA THR A 99 22.82 -28.19 -20.83
C THR A 99 24.03 -29.00 -20.35
N LEU A 100 24.17 -29.27 -19.05
CA LEU A 100 25.23 -30.12 -18.53
C LEU A 100 24.96 -31.60 -18.86
N THR A 101 26.03 -32.39 -19.01
CA THR A 101 25.89 -33.85 -19.14
C THR A 101 25.31 -34.45 -17.85
N GLU A 102 24.58 -35.56 -17.95
CA GLU A 102 24.01 -36.25 -16.78
C GLU A 102 25.04 -36.56 -15.69
N ALA A 103 26.26 -36.94 -16.07
CA ALA A 103 27.36 -37.17 -15.16
C ALA A 103 27.73 -35.90 -14.36
N GLN A 104 27.73 -34.74 -15.02
CA GLN A 104 28.02 -33.45 -14.40
C GLN A 104 26.87 -32.98 -13.50
N GLN A 105 25.62 -33.26 -13.88
CA GLN A 105 24.45 -32.93 -13.05
C GLN A 105 24.46 -33.67 -11.72
N LYS A 106 24.91 -34.94 -11.72
CA LYS A 106 24.97 -35.77 -10.50
C LYS A 106 26.10 -35.39 -9.55
N THR A 107 27.09 -34.62 -9.99
CA THR A 107 28.14 -34.12 -9.10
C THR A 107 27.57 -33.15 -8.05
N ASP A 108 28.18 -33.10 -6.87
CA ASP A 108 27.82 -32.14 -5.81
C ASP A 108 27.65 -30.68 -6.29
N PRO A 109 28.56 -30.09 -7.10
CA PRO A 109 28.36 -28.74 -7.61
C PRO A 109 27.22 -28.65 -8.62
N GLY A 110 26.99 -29.69 -9.43
CA GLY A 110 25.87 -29.78 -10.37
C GLY A 110 24.53 -29.77 -9.64
N GLN A 111 24.32 -30.70 -8.71
CA GLN A 111 23.07 -30.81 -7.95
C GLN A 111 22.75 -29.51 -7.20
N LYS A 112 23.74 -28.91 -6.51
CA LYS A 112 23.56 -27.63 -5.82
C LYS A 112 23.11 -26.52 -6.76
N LYS A 113 23.70 -26.43 -7.95
CA LYS A 113 23.31 -25.45 -8.98
C LYS A 113 21.86 -25.66 -9.42
N GLY A 114 21.47 -26.91 -9.64
CA GLY A 114 20.10 -27.31 -9.95
C GLY A 114 19.10 -26.86 -8.87
N THR A 115 19.36 -27.20 -7.60
CA THR A 115 18.49 -26.83 -6.48
C THR A 115 18.40 -25.31 -6.30
N ILE A 116 19.51 -24.58 -6.32
CA ILE A 116 19.53 -23.12 -6.18
C ILE A 116 18.73 -22.46 -7.31
N SER A 117 18.87 -22.95 -8.55
CA SER A 117 18.12 -22.40 -9.69
C SER A 117 16.60 -22.53 -9.51
N VAL A 118 16.12 -23.67 -9.03
CA VAL A 118 14.68 -23.90 -8.76
C VAL A 118 14.21 -23.00 -7.61
N SER A 119 14.99 -22.89 -6.53
CA SER A 119 14.65 -22.02 -5.40
C SER A 119 14.56 -20.55 -5.81
N LEU A 120 15.47 -20.07 -6.67
CA LEU A 120 15.45 -18.69 -7.17
C LEU A 120 14.21 -18.41 -8.02
N ILE A 121 13.84 -19.34 -8.90
CA ILE A 121 12.61 -19.24 -9.70
C ILE A 121 11.39 -19.18 -8.77
N ALA A 122 11.33 -20.07 -7.78
CA ALA A 122 10.21 -20.14 -6.84
C ALA A 122 10.07 -18.84 -6.02
N ILE A 123 11.18 -18.33 -5.47
CA ILE A 123 11.18 -17.08 -4.70
C ILE A 123 10.85 -15.89 -5.60
N GLY A 124 11.41 -15.81 -6.81
CA GLY A 124 11.11 -14.75 -7.77
C GLY A 124 9.63 -14.74 -8.17
N ALA A 125 9.06 -15.90 -8.49
CA ALA A 125 7.64 -16.03 -8.83
C ALA A 125 6.73 -15.68 -7.66
N ALA A 126 7.04 -16.15 -6.44
CA ALA A 126 6.29 -15.80 -5.23
C ALA A 126 6.35 -14.31 -4.94
N THR A 127 7.53 -13.69 -5.08
CA THR A 127 7.73 -12.24 -4.91
C THR A 127 6.85 -11.48 -5.89
N MET A 128 6.89 -11.81 -7.19
CA MET A 128 6.05 -11.15 -8.19
C MET A 128 4.55 -11.30 -7.91
N GLY A 129 4.11 -12.50 -7.49
CA GLY A 129 2.72 -12.74 -7.12
C GLY A 129 2.26 -11.87 -5.94
N LEU A 130 3.08 -11.79 -4.89
CA LEU A 130 2.80 -10.94 -3.73
C LEU A 130 2.80 -9.45 -4.09
N THR A 131 3.76 -9.00 -4.90
CA THR A 131 3.83 -7.59 -5.33
C THR A 131 2.58 -7.19 -6.11
N ARG A 132 1.96 -8.10 -6.88
CA ARG A 132 0.69 -7.82 -7.58
C ARG A 132 -0.47 -7.60 -6.60
N ILE A 133 -0.57 -8.41 -5.54
CA ILE A 133 -1.60 -8.22 -4.50
C ILE A 133 -1.39 -6.89 -3.79
N VAL A 134 -0.16 -6.59 -3.38
CA VAL A 134 0.19 -5.32 -2.72
C VAL A 134 -0.08 -4.13 -3.64
N GLY A 135 0.22 -4.25 -4.94
CA GLY A 135 -0.01 -3.23 -5.95
C GLY A 135 -1.48 -2.90 -6.18
N ILE A 136 -2.39 -3.83 -5.89
CA ILE A 136 -3.84 -3.57 -5.88
C ILE A 136 -4.22 -2.77 -4.64
N ILE A 137 -3.73 -3.16 -3.45
CA ILE A 137 -4.18 -2.61 -2.16
C ILE A 137 -3.64 -1.20 -1.90
N LEU A 138 -2.39 -0.92 -2.30
CA LEU A 138 -1.72 0.35 -2.01
C LEU A 138 -2.49 1.58 -2.51
N PRO A 139 -2.99 1.61 -3.76
CA PRO A 139 -3.82 2.71 -4.22
C PRO A 139 -5.08 3.00 -3.41
N PHE A 140 -5.79 1.97 -2.94
CA PHE A 140 -6.97 2.16 -2.10
C PHE A 140 -6.60 2.76 -0.75
N THR A 141 -5.51 2.29 -0.16
CA THR A 141 -5.02 2.79 1.13
C THR A 141 -4.60 4.26 1.03
N TYR A 142 -3.87 4.60 -0.03
CA TYR A 142 -3.43 5.97 -0.27
C TYR A 142 -4.62 6.92 -0.53
N ALA A 143 -5.52 6.55 -1.45
CA ALA A 143 -6.69 7.36 -1.76
C ALA A 143 -7.60 7.57 -0.55
N TYR A 144 -7.83 6.53 0.27
CA TYR A 144 -8.61 6.65 1.50
C TYR A 144 -7.98 7.63 2.48
N ASN A 145 -6.68 7.49 2.75
CA ASN A 145 -5.96 8.35 3.69
C ASN A 145 -5.90 9.80 3.20
N PHE A 146 -5.66 10.00 1.90
CA PHE A 146 -5.64 11.33 1.28
C PHE A 146 -7.01 11.99 1.36
N ASN A 147 -8.08 11.29 0.95
CA ASN A 147 -9.43 11.84 0.96
C ASN A 147 -9.90 12.14 2.39
N LYS A 148 -9.55 11.29 3.38
CA LYS A 148 -9.88 11.53 4.79
C LYS A 148 -9.17 12.77 5.36
N ARG A 149 -7.90 13.00 4.99
CA ARG A 149 -7.17 14.22 5.36
C ARG A 149 -7.79 15.45 4.70
N LEU A 150 -8.06 15.36 3.40
CA LEU A 150 -8.70 16.43 2.65
C LEU A 150 -10.07 16.82 3.24
N GLN A 151 -10.89 15.84 3.63
CA GLN A 151 -12.17 16.10 4.32
C GLN A 151 -11.97 16.84 5.65
N LYS A 152 -11.01 16.37 6.46
CA LYS A 152 -10.69 16.97 7.76
C LYS A 152 -10.21 18.41 7.61
N ASP A 153 -9.31 18.65 6.66
CA ASP A 153 -8.68 19.96 6.45
C ASP A 153 -9.69 20.98 5.90
N LEU A 154 -10.65 20.52 5.09
CA LEU A 154 -11.74 21.35 4.57
C LEU A 154 -12.93 21.50 5.53
N GLY A 155 -12.90 20.84 6.69
CA GLY A 155 -14.01 20.86 7.64
C GLY A 155 -15.30 20.24 7.10
N ILE A 156 -15.21 19.37 6.08
CA ILE A 156 -16.36 18.74 5.45
C ILE A 156 -16.70 17.48 6.26
N GLU A 157 -17.73 17.56 7.09
CA GLU A 157 -18.38 16.37 7.65
C GLU A 157 -19.28 15.74 6.57
N LEU A 158 -18.68 15.07 5.58
CA LEU A 158 -19.37 14.24 4.61
C LEU A 158 -20.00 13.06 5.37
N GLY A 159 -21.26 13.24 5.78
CA GLY A 159 -22.16 12.29 6.46
C GLY A 159 -21.62 10.88 6.68
N GLY A 160 -20.62 10.75 7.52
CA GLY A 160 -20.21 9.49 8.12
C GLY A 160 -21.05 9.33 9.37
N PHE A 161 -21.74 8.20 9.51
CA PHE A 161 -22.50 7.86 10.70
C PHE A 161 -21.62 8.11 11.94
N LYS A 162 -21.86 9.21 12.64
CA LYS A 162 -21.46 9.42 14.02
C LYS A 162 -22.65 8.95 14.86
N PRO A 163 -22.70 7.68 15.31
CA PRO A 163 -23.67 7.30 16.32
C PRO A 163 -23.30 8.06 17.59
N THR A 164 -24.06 9.11 17.90
CA THR A 164 -24.05 9.74 19.22
C THR A 164 -24.92 8.89 20.12
N PHE A 165 -24.28 8.18 21.05
CA PHE A 165 -24.99 7.49 22.13
C PHE A 165 -25.18 8.49 23.27
N ASP A 166 -26.36 9.08 23.36
CA ASP A 166 -26.74 9.89 24.53
C ASP A 166 -27.32 8.96 25.60
N LEU A 167 -26.67 8.92 26.76
CA LEU A 167 -27.19 8.20 27.93
C LEU A 167 -27.96 9.20 28.79
N ASN A 168 -29.28 9.25 28.58
CA ASN A 168 -30.15 10.08 29.41
C ASN A 168 -30.49 9.33 30.72
N PHE A 169 -29.85 9.72 31.82
CA PHE A 169 -30.19 9.24 33.16
C PHE A 169 -31.29 10.11 33.74
N ASN A 170 -32.54 9.88 33.29
CA ASN A 170 -33.69 10.47 33.95
C ASN A 170 -34.01 9.64 35.21
N GLU A 171 -33.40 10.02 36.34
CA GLU A 171 -33.78 9.52 37.68
C GLU A 171 -35.17 10.05 38.05
N GLY A 172 -36.23 9.42 37.52
CA GLY A 172 -37.56 9.97 37.75
C GLY A 172 -38.74 9.21 37.20
N SER A 173 -38.70 7.87 37.13
CA SER A 173 -39.94 7.06 37.16
C SER A 173 -39.60 5.57 37.20
N THR A 174 -40.09 4.91 38.25
CA THR A 174 -40.36 3.48 38.39
C THR A 174 -40.61 2.72 37.07
N GLY A 175 -39.89 1.62 36.88
CA GLY A 175 -40.17 0.61 35.85
C GLY A 175 -39.14 0.59 34.72
N GLY A 176 -38.28 -0.44 34.72
CA GLY A 176 -37.12 -0.53 33.85
C GLY A 176 -37.41 -0.53 32.36
N LEU A 177 -36.63 0.24 31.63
CA LEU A 177 -36.04 -0.14 30.34
C LEU A 177 -34.90 0.84 30.05
N LEU A 178 -33.69 0.34 29.75
CA LEU A 178 -32.61 1.16 29.20
C LEU A 178 -33.07 1.67 27.82
N GLY A 179 -33.54 2.91 27.74
CA GLY A 179 -33.88 3.55 26.48
C GLY A 179 -32.61 3.90 25.72
N LEU A 180 -32.17 3.03 24.82
CA LEU A 180 -31.21 3.40 23.77
C LEU A 180 -31.97 4.20 22.72
N GLU A 181 -31.93 5.52 22.81
CA GLU A 181 -32.49 6.38 21.77
C GLU A 181 -31.47 6.57 20.64
N LEU A 182 -31.68 5.85 19.53
CA LEU A 182 -30.93 6.02 18.28
C LEU A 182 -31.48 7.25 17.55
N ALA A 183 -30.92 8.43 17.84
CA ALA A 183 -31.25 9.63 17.11
C ALA A 183 -30.50 9.66 15.77
N PHE A 184 -31.22 9.48 14.67
CA PHE A 184 -30.70 9.64 13.32
C PHE A 184 -30.82 11.10 12.89
N VAL A 185 -29.77 11.88 13.11
CA VAL A 185 -29.71 13.25 12.56
C VAL A 185 -29.32 13.16 11.09
N LYS A 186 -30.33 13.12 10.22
CA LYS A 186 -30.16 13.40 8.79
C LYS A 186 -30.08 14.92 8.62
N LYS A 187 -28.86 15.46 8.52
CA LYS A 187 -28.65 16.86 8.10
C LYS A 187 -28.32 16.89 6.61
N TYR A 188 -29.16 17.60 5.86
CA TYR A 188 -28.97 17.93 4.45
C TYR A 188 -27.88 18.98 4.28
#